data_AF-A0A7L2PP15-F1
#
_entry.id   AF-A0A7L2PP15-F1
#
_cell.length_a   1.000
_cell.length_b   1.000
_cell.length_c   1.000
_cell.angle_alpha   90.00
_cell.angle_beta   90.00
_cell.angle_gamma   90.00
#
_symmetry.space_group_name_H-M   'P 1'
#
loop_
_entity.id
_entity.type
_entity.pdbx_description
1 polymer ?
#
loop_
_entity_poly.entity_id
_entity_poly.type
_entity_poly.pdbx_seq_one_letter_code
_entity_poly.pdbx_strand_id
1 'polypeptide(L)'
;RNKVLKEITKKSRHHGARCTQCLHGAAVSFRRFGNTLSEYFHQLRPWHKTLKIIGAEFGTSVLSYFVFLKWLLNLNIFSFLINFGFITIPQFLAEEPNNLSFTGLELFTGAGYFQQTVLYYGFYTNATISKVENGPSYNMQLAYIFTVGIYFVICFLILLFSMAKFFSRNFLDPQTFSVNASKLLCTWDFNITNEKAVKLQQKNLHTQIKEGLTEVNKEVVNFTVRERVVRIAMHLLAWVVSLGTAVAACTGVYFLSINNLELFMKGYSNDLQRQSAMLVLPVIVSLLNTLIPFFFSWLGHLEKFQTPGQHIYVTITRYFLL
;
A
#
# COMPACT_ATOMS: atom_id res chain seq x y z
N ARG A 1 -55.72 -14.15 20.27
CA ARG A 1 -54.81 -13.14 19.66
C ARG A 1 -53.62 -12.77 20.56
N ASN A 2 -53.81 -12.51 21.86
CA ASN A 2 -52.72 -12.07 22.76
C ASN A 2 -51.69 -13.14 23.17
N LYS A 3 -52.04 -14.44 23.18
CA LYS A 3 -51.06 -15.53 23.44
C LYS A 3 -50.10 -15.74 22.26
N VAL A 4 -50.61 -15.66 21.03
CA VAL A 4 -49.82 -15.83 19.79
C VAL A 4 -48.82 -14.69 19.61
N LEU A 5 -49.21 -13.44 19.92
CA LEU A 5 -48.28 -12.29 19.87
C LEU A 5 -47.12 -12.42 20.88
N LYS A 6 -47.37 -13.04 22.04
CA LYS A 6 -46.39 -13.23 23.12
C LYS A 6 -45.34 -14.30 22.76
N GLU A 7 -45.74 -15.35 22.04
CA GLU A 7 -44.80 -16.35 21.50
C GLU A 7 -43.93 -15.79 20.38
N ILE A 8 -44.50 -14.98 19.48
CA ILE A 8 -43.76 -14.35 18.38
C ILE A 8 -42.70 -13.38 18.92
N THR A 9 -43.01 -12.60 19.96
CA THR A 9 -42.04 -11.70 20.61
C THR A 9 -40.96 -12.45 21.39
N LYS A 10 -41.27 -13.59 22.01
CA LYS A 10 -40.28 -14.42 22.73
C LYS A 10 -39.31 -15.14 21.78
N LYS A 11 -39.79 -15.61 20.61
CA LYS A 11 -38.98 -16.24 19.57
C LYS A 11 -38.06 -15.24 18.84
N SER A 12 -38.54 -14.01 18.65
CA SER A 12 -37.77 -12.88 18.09
C SER A 12 -36.63 -12.42 19.03
N ARG A 13 -36.88 -12.32 20.35
CA ARG A 13 -35.84 -11.96 21.35
C ARG A 13 -34.70 -12.98 21.44
N HIS A 14 -34.99 -14.28 21.29
CA HIS A 14 -33.98 -15.33 21.32
C HIS A 14 -33.04 -15.34 20.11
N HIS A 15 -33.52 -14.95 18.92
CA HIS A 15 -32.67 -14.86 17.72
C HIS A 15 -31.73 -13.65 17.77
N GLY A 16 -32.20 -12.50 18.27
CA GLY A 16 -31.36 -11.30 18.48
C GLY A 16 -30.26 -11.51 19.52
N ALA A 17 -30.57 -12.17 20.64
CA ALA A 17 -29.61 -12.43 21.72
C ALA A 17 -28.48 -13.41 21.33
N ARG A 18 -28.78 -14.40 20.47
CA ARG A 18 -27.81 -15.39 20.00
C ARG A 18 -26.77 -14.76 19.07
N CYS A 19 -27.20 -13.82 18.21
CA CYS A 19 -26.30 -13.10 17.30
C CYS A 19 -25.36 -12.16 18.07
N THR A 20 -25.83 -11.49 19.13
CA THR A 20 -24.97 -10.66 19.99
C THR A 20 -23.96 -11.48 20.80
N GLN A 21 -24.33 -12.69 21.24
CA GLN A 21 -23.39 -13.59 21.93
C GLN A 21 -22.33 -14.18 20.98
N CYS A 22 -22.69 -14.53 19.75
CA CYS A 22 -21.73 -14.97 18.74
C CYS A 22 -20.77 -13.85 18.32
N LEU A 23 -21.25 -12.61 18.16
CA LEU A 23 -20.41 -11.44 17.88
C LEU A 23 -19.46 -11.13 19.04
N HIS A 24 -19.94 -11.23 20.28
CA HIS A 24 -19.09 -11.05 21.45
C HIS A 24 -18.04 -12.18 21.58
N GLY A 25 -18.43 -13.43 21.29
CA GLY A 25 -17.51 -14.57 21.24
C GLY A 25 -16.44 -14.45 20.15
N ALA A 26 -16.83 -14.00 18.95
CA ALA A 26 -15.90 -13.71 17.86
C ALA A 26 -14.95 -12.57 18.21
N ALA A 27 -15.44 -11.49 18.82
CA ALA A 27 -14.61 -10.38 19.28
C ALA A 27 -13.62 -10.80 20.37
N VAL A 28 -14.03 -11.66 21.33
CA VAL A 28 -13.15 -12.20 22.38
C VAL A 28 -12.13 -13.16 21.79
N SER A 29 -12.53 -14.04 20.86
CA SER A 29 -11.61 -14.95 20.16
C SER A 29 -10.59 -14.18 19.34
N PHE A 30 -11.03 -13.13 18.64
CA PHE A 30 -10.16 -12.25 17.88
C PHE A 30 -9.18 -11.49 18.77
N ARG A 31 -9.63 -11.01 19.94
CA ARG A 31 -8.77 -10.36 20.93
C ARG A 31 -7.74 -11.32 21.53
N ARG A 32 -8.13 -12.58 21.79
CA ARG A 32 -7.21 -13.65 22.22
C ARG A 32 -6.20 -13.98 21.14
N PHE A 33 -6.65 -14.18 19.90
CA PHE A 33 -5.77 -14.43 18.76
C PHE A 33 -4.77 -13.29 18.57
N GLY A 34 -5.21 -12.03 18.65
CA GLY A 34 -4.33 -10.86 18.59
C GLY A 34 -3.28 -10.84 19.72
N ASN A 35 -3.66 -11.24 20.94
CA ASN A 35 -2.72 -11.36 22.06
C ASN A 35 -1.73 -12.51 21.88
N THR A 36 -2.18 -13.68 21.43
CA THR A 36 -1.31 -14.84 21.14
C THR A 36 -0.34 -14.54 20.00
N LEU A 37 -0.81 -13.87 18.93
CA LEU A 37 0.07 -13.40 17.86
C LEU A 37 1.10 -12.41 18.39
N SER A 38 0.68 -11.48 19.24
CA SER A 38 1.56 -10.52 19.90
C SER A 38 2.62 -11.18 20.78
N GLU A 39 2.29 -12.29 21.45
CA GLU A 39 3.21 -13.08 22.27
C GLU A 39 4.25 -13.83 21.40
N TYR A 40 3.82 -14.48 20.31
CA TYR A 40 4.74 -15.07 19.32
C TYR A 40 5.66 -14.01 18.70
N PHE A 41 5.12 -12.83 18.36
CA PHE A 41 5.92 -11.70 17.89
C PHE A 41 6.80 -11.07 18.99
N HIS A 42 6.48 -11.27 20.27
CA HIS A 42 7.33 -10.86 21.38
C HIS A 42 8.50 -11.82 21.62
N GLN A 43 8.35 -13.10 21.32
CA GLN A 43 9.45 -14.08 21.33
C GLN A 43 10.40 -13.88 20.15
N LEU A 44 9.87 -13.47 18.98
CA LEU A 44 10.66 -12.99 17.84
C LEU A 44 11.16 -11.55 18.08
N ARG A 45 11.89 -11.32 19.18
CA ARG A 45 12.55 -10.03 19.48
C ARG A 45 14.05 -10.04 19.11
N PRO A 46 14.43 -10.12 17.83
CA PRO A 46 15.69 -9.52 17.44
C PRO A 46 15.60 -8.01 17.72
N TRP A 47 16.69 -7.45 18.23
CA TRP A 47 17.02 -6.03 18.13
C TRP A 47 16.27 -5.07 19.07
N HIS A 48 15.66 -5.55 20.16
CA HIS A 48 15.09 -4.64 21.15
C HIS A 48 16.13 -3.70 21.79
N LYS A 49 17.33 -4.23 22.09
CA LYS A 49 18.46 -3.43 22.59
C LYS A 49 18.91 -2.39 21.56
N THR A 50 19.08 -2.81 20.30
CA THR A 50 19.47 -1.93 19.19
C THR A 50 18.47 -0.81 18.96
N LEU A 51 17.16 -1.10 18.98
CA LEU A 51 16.11 -0.08 18.88
C LEU A 51 16.16 0.91 20.05
N LYS A 52 16.45 0.45 21.26
CA LYS A 52 16.58 1.33 22.43
C LYS A 52 17.79 2.27 22.29
N ILE A 53 18.91 1.76 21.76
CA ILE A 53 20.11 2.56 21.50
C ILE A 53 19.83 3.60 20.42
N ILE A 54 19.25 3.17 19.27
CA ILE A 54 18.89 4.07 18.17
C ILE A 54 17.91 5.15 18.64
N GLY A 55 16.91 4.78 19.45
CA GLY A 55 15.97 5.76 19.99
C GLY A 55 16.59 6.74 20.99
N ALA A 56 17.63 6.33 21.72
CA ALA A 56 18.36 7.20 22.64
C ALA A 56 19.29 8.16 21.89
N GLU A 57 19.89 7.72 20.78
CA GLU A 57 20.88 8.49 20.01
C GLU A 57 20.25 9.37 18.93
N PHE A 58 19.20 8.89 18.25
CA PHE A 58 18.57 9.56 17.10
C PHE A 58 17.14 10.07 17.38
N GLY A 59 16.62 9.87 18.59
CA GLY A 59 15.32 10.35 19.02
C GLY A 59 14.12 9.49 18.58
N THR A 60 12.93 9.95 18.96
CA THR A 60 11.66 9.20 18.84
C THR A 60 11.15 9.09 17.41
N SER A 61 11.48 10.05 16.55
CA SER A 61 11.07 10.06 15.14
C SER A 61 11.74 8.92 14.36
N VAL A 62 13.07 8.80 14.46
CA VAL A 62 13.84 7.72 13.81
C VAL A 62 13.47 6.36 14.40
N LEU A 63 13.27 6.27 15.71
CA LEU A 63 12.79 5.05 16.36
C LEU A 63 11.47 4.55 15.77
N SER A 64 10.52 5.46 15.49
CA SER A 64 9.21 5.11 14.97
C SER A 64 9.30 4.42 13.60
N TYR A 65 10.21 4.86 12.73
CA TYR A 65 10.49 4.22 11.45
C TYR A 65 10.98 2.77 11.63
N PHE A 66 11.98 2.54 12.48
CA PHE A 66 12.51 1.19 12.69
C PHE A 66 11.50 0.26 13.38
N VAL A 67 10.66 0.80 14.28
CA VAL A 67 9.56 0.04 14.88
C VAL A 67 8.53 -0.38 13.82
N PHE A 68 8.18 0.52 12.91
CA PHE A 68 7.31 0.19 11.78
C PHE A 68 7.93 -0.85 10.86
N LEU A 69 9.21 -0.67 10.47
CA LEU A 69 9.93 -1.61 9.62
C LEU A 69 10.00 -3.01 10.25
N LYS A 70 10.27 -3.08 11.55
CA LYS A 70 10.26 -4.34 12.30
C LYS A 70 8.89 -5.01 12.27
N TRP A 71 7.81 -4.24 12.45
CA TRP A 71 6.45 -4.78 12.36
C TRP A 71 6.14 -5.29 10.96
N LEU A 72 6.53 -4.56 9.92
CA LEU A 72 6.36 -4.97 8.51
C LEU A 72 7.16 -6.24 8.18
N LEU A 73 8.41 -6.33 8.64
CA LEU A 73 9.25 -7.52 8.46
C LEU A 73 8.61 -8.75 9.12
N ASN A 74 8.12 -8.60 10.34
CA ASN A 74 7.43 -9.66 11.07
C ASN A 74 6.18 -10.16 10.33
N LEU A 75 5.39 -9.25 9.75
CA LEU A 75 4.24 -9.59 8.92
C LEU A 75 4.65 -10.34 7.65
N ASN A 76 5.76 -9.93 7.01
CA ASN A 76 6.29 -10.62 5.83
C ASN A 76 6.85 -12.02 6.15
N ILE A 77 7.53 -12.20 7.28
CA ILE A 77 7.99 -13.53 7.74
C ILE A 77 6.79 -14.44 7.95
N PHE A 78 5.72 -13.94 8.58
CA PHE A 78 4.48 -14.70 8.74
C PHE A 78 3.85 -15.09 7.40
N SER A 79 3.80 -14.14 6.45
CA SER A 79 3.34 -14.40 5.07
C SER A 79 4.16 -15.49 4.39
N PHE A 80 5.49 -15.38 4.50
CA PHE A 80 6.42 -16.34 3.93
C PHE A 80 6.18 -17.73 4.52
N LEU A 81 6.06 -17.88 5.84
CA LEU A 81 5.83 -19.19 6.47
C LEU A 81 4.55 -19.87 5.98
N ILE A 82 3.46 -19.12 5.81
CA ILE A 82 2.19 -19.66 5.32
C ILE A 82 2.30 -20.05 3.83
N ASN A 83 2.74 -19.14 2.97
CA ASN A 83 2.81 -19.40 1.53
C ASN A 83 3.86 -20.48 1.22
N PHE A 84 5.04 -20.40 1.83
CA PHE A 84 6.08 -21.40 1.66
C PHE A 84 5.63 -22.77 2.18
N GLY A 85 5.00 -22.80 3.36
CA GLY A 85 4.55 -24.03 3.99
C GLY A 85 3.47 -24.78 3.20
N PHE A 86 2.43 -24.06 2.77
CA PHE A 86 1.25 -24.69 2.15
C PHE A 86 1.32 -24.74 0.62
N ILE A 87 2.00 -23.81 -0.04
CA ILE A 87 2.04 -23.75 -1.52
C ILE A 87 3.40 -24.28 -2.01
N THR A 88 4.51 -23.73 -1.52
CA THR A 88 5.84 -24.05 -2.04
C THR A 88 6.30 -25.46 -1.67
N ILE A 89 6.16 -25.91 -0.41
CA ILE A 89 6.66 -27.23 0.02
C ILE A 89 6.00 -28.40 -0.75
N PRO A 90 4.67 -28.49 -0.90
CA PRO A 90 4.06 -29.59 -1.65
C PRO A 90 4.51 -29.63 -3.11
N GLN A 91 4.69 -28.46 -3.72
CA GLN A 91 5.15 -28.33 -5.10
C GLN A 91 6.63 -28.67 -5.26
N PHE A 92 7.48 -28.29 -4.31
CA PHE A 92 8.91 -28.64 -4.30
C PHE A 92 9.11 -30.16 -4.19
N LEU A 93 8.28 -30.83 -3.40
CA LEU A 93 8.31 -32.29 -3.31
C LEU A 93 7.84 -32.98 -4.60
N ALA A 94 7.12 -32.30 -5.48
CA ALA A 94 6.60 -32.83 -6.74
C ALA A 94 7.41 -32.42 -7.98
N GLU A 95 8.50 -31.66 -7.80
CA GLU A 95 9.24 -31.04 -8.90
C GLU A 95 10.04 -32.07 -9.74
N GLU A 96 10.03 -31.86 -11.06
CA GLU A 96 10.89 -32.55 -12.03
C GLU A 96 12.13 -31.70 -12.35
N PRO A 97 13.27 -32.32 -12.72
CA PRO A 97 14.50 -31.58 -12.98
C PRO A 97 14.35 -30.59 -14.15
N ASN A 98 14.73 -29.34 -13.92
CA ASN A 98 14.74 -28.28 -14.91
C ASN A 98 15.90 -28.48 -15.89
N ASN A 99 15.58 -28.60 -17.20
CA ASN A 99 16.55 -28.86 -18.26
C ASN A 99 16.87 -27.61 -19.11
N LEU A 100 16.41 -26.42 -18.70
CA LEU A 100 16.64 -25.18 -19.42
C LEU A 100 18.04 -24.61 -19.11
N SER A 101 18.67 -24.00 -20.12
CA SER A 101 19.98 -23.36 -19.96
C SER A 101 19.85 -21.91 -19.49
N PHE A 102 20.58 -21.55 -18.44
CA PHE A 102 20.60 -20.18 -17.93
C PHE A 102 21.53 -19.28 -18.76
N THR A 103 20.96 -18.24 -19.39
CA THR A 103 21.69 -17.30 -20.28
C THR A 103 21.87 -15.90 -19.67
N GLY A 104 21.31 -15.64 -18.48
CA GLY A 104 21.48 -14.37 -17.74
C GLY A 104 20.47 -13.28 -18.06
N LEU A 105 19.97 -13.16 -19.30
CA LEU A 105 18.91 -12.20 -19.66
C LEU A 105 17.58 -12.50 -18.93
N GLU A 106 17.42 -13.75 -18.51
CA GLU A 106 16.33 -14.28 -17.68
C GLU A 106 16.24 -13.58 -16.32
N LEU A 107 17.33 -12.98 -15.80
CA LEU A 107 17.29 -12.21 -14.56
C LEU A 107 16.47 -10.91 -14.72
N PHE A 108 16.49 -10.31 -15.91
CA PHE A 108 15.75 -9.09 -16.19
C PHE A 108 14.31 -9.36 -16.64
N THR A 109 14.08 -10.46 -17.36
CA THR A 109 12.76 -10.82 -17.88
C THR A 109 11.97 -11.72 -16.93
N GLY A 110 12.63 -12.44 -16.02
CA GLY A 110 12.03 -13.48 -15.20
C GLY A 110 11.51 -14.69 -15.99
N ALA A 111 11.75 -14.76 -17.30
CA ALA A 111 11.26 -15.79 -18.21
C ALA A 111 12.35 -16.84 -18.50
N GLY A 112 12.00 -17.98 -19.12
CA GLY A 112 12.95 -19.06 -19.42
C GLY A 112 13.22 -19.95 -18.22
N TYR A 113 14.49 -20.10 -17.80
CA TYR A 113 14.91 -20.97 -16.69
C TYR A 113 14.06 -20.80 -15.43
N PHE A 114 13.73 -19.56 -15.05
CA PHE A 114 12.92 -19.28 -13.88
C PHE A 114 11.48 -19.78 -13.99
N GLN A 115 10.92 -19.93 -15.19
CA GLN A 115 9.54 -20.39 -15.38
C GLN A 115 9.34 -21.83 -14.88
N GLN A 116 10.38 -22.66 -14.94
CA GLN A 116 10.38 -24.03 -14.44
C GLN A 116 10.80 -24.15 -12.97
N THR A 117 10.81 -23.06 -12.21
CA THR A 117 11.14 -23.08 -10.77
C THR A 117 9.90 -22.92 -9.90
N VAL A 118 9.89 -23.59 -8.75
CA VAL A 118 8.75 -23.61 -7.80
C VAL A 118 8.35 -22.23 -7.28
N LEU A 119 9.29 -21.28 -7.24
CA LEU A 119 9.02 -19.91 -6.76
C LEU A 119 8.42 -19.01 -7.85
N TYR A 120 8.33 -19.49 -9.09
CA TYR A 120 7.70 -18.75 -10.16
C TYR A 120 6.19 -18.83 -10.07
N TYR A 121 5.52 -17.68 -10.15
CA TYR A 121 4.08 -17.56 -9.95
C TYR A 121 3.25 -18.48 -10.87
N GLY A 122 3.70 -18.68 -12.11
CA GLY A 122 3.03 -19.52 -13.11
C GLY A 122 3.41 -21.00 -13.11
N PHE A 123 4.27 -21.46 -12.18
CA PHE A 123 4.75 -22.86 -12.17
C PHE A 123 3.77 -23.84 -11.51
N TYR A 124 2.85 -23.34 -10.69
CA TYR A 124 1.95 -24.19 -9.92
C TYR A 124 0.99 -24.97 -10.81
N THR A 125 0.93 -26.29 -10.59
CA THR A 125 0.13 -27.18 -11.44
C THR A 125 -1.34 -27.19 -11.05
N ASN A 126 -2.21 -27.41 -12.04
CA ASN A 126 -3.65 -27.59 -11.82
C ASN A 126 -4.00 -29.01 -11.36
N ALA A 127 -3.02 -29.91 -11.23
CA ALA A 127 -3.24 -31.31 -10.91
C ALA A 127 -3.23 -31.57 -9.40
N THR A 128 -3.83 -32.69 -8.98
CA THR A 128 -3.67 -33.21 -7.63
C THR A 128 -2.32 -33.89 -7.50
N ILE A 129 -1.52 -33.46 -6.52
CA ILE A 129 -0.22 -34.08 -6.24
C ILE A 129 -0.48 -35.35 -5.43
N SER A 130 -0.18 -36.51 -6.01
CA SER A 130 -0.23 -37.82 -5.36
C SER A 130 1.09 -38.56 -5.59
N LYS A 131 2.09 -38.31 -4.74
CA LYS A 131 3.41 -38.96 -4.86
C LYS A 131 3.53 -40.28 -4.10
N VAL A 132 2.61 -40.55 -3.17
CA VAL A 132 2.57 -41.78 -2.37
C VAL A 132 1.40 -42.62 -2.87
N GLU A 133 1.67 -43.87 -3.26
CA GLU A 133 0.70 -44.80 -3.86
C GLU A 133 -0.56 -45.08 -3.00
N ASN A 134 -0.61 -44.61 -1.75
CA ASN A 134 -1.80 -44.64 -0.86
C ASN A 134 -1.91 -43.40 0.05
N GLY A 135 -1.31 -42.26 -0.32
CA GLY A 135 -1.31 -41.03 0.48
C GLY A 135 -2.52 -40.12 0.19
N PRO A 136 -2.84 -39.17 1.09
CA PRO A 136 -3.85 -38.16 0.80
C PRO A 136 -3.44 -37.32 -0.41
N SER A 137 -4.32 -37.21 -1.39
CA SER A 137 -4.11 -36.37 -2.57
C SER A 137 -4.15 -34.89 -2.18
N TYR A 138 -3.09 -34.15 -2.47
CA TYR A 138 -3.06 -32.70 -2.24
C TYR A 138 -3.62 -31.97 -3.45
N ASN A 139 -4.83 -31.39 -3.32
CA ASN A 139 -5.43 -30.60 -4.39
C ASN A 139 -4.83 -29.19 -4.40
N MET A 140 -3.94 -28.93 -5.37
CA MET A 140 -3.20 -27.70 -5.46
C MET A 140 -4.09 -26.47 -5.72
N GLN A 141 -5.16 -26.60 -6.51
CA GLN A 141 -6.05 -25.49 -6.84
C GLN A 141 -6.80 -24.97 -5.60
N LEU A 142 -7.39 -25.89 -4.84
CA LEU A 142 -8.11 -25.55 -3.60
C LEU A 142 -7.14 -25.03 -2.55
N ALA A 143 -5.98 -25.68 -2.40
CA ALA A 143 -4.94 -25.24 -1.49
C ALA A 143 -4.48 -23.81 -1.79
N TYR A 144 -4.28 -23.47 -3.06
CA TYR A 144 -3.89 -22.14 -3.47
C TYR A 144 -4.95 -21.09 -3.09
N ILE A 145 -6.21 -21.32 -3.48
CA ILE A 145 -7.32 -20.38 -3.20
C ILE A 145 -7.52 -20.21 -1.70
N PHE A 146 -7.55 -21.31 -0.94
CA PHE A 146 -7.76 -21.24 0.51
C PHE A 146 -6.57 -20.63 1.23
N THR A 147 -5.33 -21.01 0.90
CA THR A 147 -4.14 -20.42 1.53
C THR A 147 -4.07 -18.93 1.26
N VAL A 148 -4.21 -18.49 0.00
CA VAL A 148 -4.16 -17.06 -0.36
C VAL A 148 -5.34 -16.31 0.24
N GLY A 149 -6.56 -16.86 0.17
CA GLY A 149 -7.76 -16.22 0.71
C GLY A 149 -7.72 -16.07 2.23
N ILE A 150 -7.39 -17.14 2.96
CA ILE A 150 -7.26 -17.12 4.42
C ILE A 150 -6.10 -16.20 4.84
N TYR A 151 -4.96 -16.28 4.15
CA TYR A 151 -3.83 -15.37 4.38
C TYR A 151 -4.25 -13.91 4.22
N PHE A 152 -4.96 -13.57 3.14
CA PHE A 152 -5.42 -12.21 2.88
C PHE A 152 -6.34 -11.71 4.00
N VAL A 153 -7.30 -12.53 4.44
CA VAL A 153 -8.21 -12.20 5.54
C VAL A 153 -7.44 -12.00 6.85
N ILE A 154 -6.50 -12.89 7.19
CA ILE A 154 -5.68 -12.76 8.40
C ILE A 154 -4.83 -11.50 8.34
N CYS A 155 -4.14 -11.23 7.23
CA CYS A 155 -3.34 -10.02 7.05
C CYS A 155 -4.21 -8.77 7.17
N PHE A 156 -5.36 -8.73 6.50
CA PHE A 156 -6.30 -7.61 6.59
C PHE A 156 -6.74 -7.35 8.03
N LEU A 157 -7.10 -8.40 8.77
CA LEU A 157 -7.49 -8.28 10.16
C LEU A 157 -6.33 -7.81 11.08
N ILE A 158 -5.11 -8.31 10.87
CA ILE A 158 -3.91 -7.85 11.61
C ILE A 158 -3.65 -6.37 11.33
N LEU A 159 -3.71 -5.95 10.07
CA LEU A 159 -3.53 -4.56 9.63
C LEU A 159 -4.59 -3.66 10.27
N LEU A 160 -5.87 -4.03 10.14
CA LEU A 160 -6.99 -3.29 10.73
C LEU A 160 -6.85 -3.14 12.23
N PHE A 161 -6.54 -4.24 12.94
CA PHE A 161 -6.40 -4.20 14.40
C PHE A 161 -5.20 -3.36 14.82
N SER A 162 -4.06 -3.48 14.12
CA SER A 162 -2.87 -2.67 14.38
C SER A 162 -3.17 -1.18 14.19
N MET A 163 -3.84 -0.82 13.08
CA MET A 163 -4.26 0.54 12.79
C MET A 163 -5.26 1.06 13.82
N ALA A 164 -6.28 0.28 14.18
CA ALA A 164 -7.27 0.65 15.19
C ALA A 164 -6.62 0.88 16.57
N LYS A 165 -5.70 0.00 16.97
CA LYS A 165 -4.93 0.15 18.22
C LYS A 165 -4.05 1.38 18.18
N PHE A 166 -3.35 1.64 17.07
CA PHE A 166 -2.53 2.84 16.89
C PHE A 166 -3.37 4.12 16.94
N PHE A 167 -4.47 4.15 16.19
CA PHE A 167 -5.41 5.26 16.16
C PHE A 167 -6.03 5.49 17.55
N SER A 168 -6.48 4.46 18.25
CA SER A 168 -7.02 4.60 19.61
C SER A 168 -6.00 5.13 20.62
N ARG A 169 -4.70 4.89 20.42
CA ARG A 169 -3.63 5.37 21.30
C ARG A 169 -3.23 6.81 20.99
N ASN A 170 -3.31 7.22 19.72
CA ASN A 170 -2.87 8.54 19.28
C ASN A 170 -4.01 9.57 19.16
N PHE A 171 -5.25 9.13 18.98
CA PHE A 171 -6.41 10.00 18.78
C PHE A 171 -7.12 10.39 20.09
N LEU A 172 -6.63 9.93 21.24
CA LEU A 172 -7.09 10.37 22.57
C LEU A 172 -6.65 11.80 22.92
N ASP A 173 -5.98 12.51 22.02
CA ASP A 173 -5.60 13.92 22.21
C ASP A 173 -6.13 14.85 21.09
N PRO A 174 -7.46 14.95 20.89
CA PRO A 174 -8.06 15.73 19.81
C PRO A 174 -8.17 17.25 20.11
N GLN A 175 -7.62 17.76 21.20
CA GLN A 175 -7.80 19.17 21.63
C GLN A 175 -6.62 20.12 21.37
N THR A 176 -5.67 19.80 20.49
CA THR A 176 -4.46 20.65 20.36
C THR A 176 -4.19 21.14 18.93
N PHE A 177 -5.25 21.53 18.23
CA PHE A 177 -5.17 22.31 16.98
C PHE A 177 -5.66 23.76 17.16
N SER A 178 -5.76 24.26 18.39
CA SER A 178 -5.58 25.69 18.61
C SER A 178 -4.06 25.96 18.62
N VAL A 179 -3.62 27.01 17.95
CA VAL A 179 -2.25 27.52 18.01
C VAL A 179 -2.01 28.05 19.43
N ASN A 180 -1.83 27.15 20.39
CA ASN A 180 -1.48 27.52 21.75
C ASN A 180 0.01 27.86 21.77
N ALA A 181 0.35 29.03 22.31
CA ALA A 181 1.74 29.47 22.50
C ALA A 181 2.60 28.41 23.25
N SER A 182 1.98 27.63 24.14
CA SER A 182 2.63 26.50 24.82
C SER A 182 3.07 25.38 23.88
N LYS A 183 2.26 25.03 22.87
CA LYS A 183 2.66 24.04 21.86
C LYS A 183 3.82 24.57 21.04
N LEU A 184 3.80 25.85 20.67
CA LEU A 184 4.87 26.53 19.94
C LEU A 184 6.21 26.48 20.71
N LEU A 185 6.18 26.74 22.02
CA LEU A 185 7.35 26.62 22.89
C LEU A 185 7.82 25.17 23.06
N CYS A 186 6.90 24.20 23.08
CA CYS A 186 7.22 22.77 23.21
C CYS A 186 7.55 22.06 21.89
N THR A 187 7.44 22.73 20.73
CA THR A 187 7.72 22.09 19.42
C THR A 187 9.22 22.05 19.11
N TRP A 188 10.04 22.83 19.84
CA TRP A 188 11.47 22.84 19.65
C TRP A 188 12.12 21.56 20.22
N ASP A 189 12.90 20.88 19.39
CA ASP A 189 13.66 19.70 19.79
C ASP A 189 15.11 20.12 20.09
N PHE A 190 15.46 20.15 21.37
CA PHE A 190 16.78 20.57 21.85
C PHE A 190 17.88 19.52 21.60
N ASN A 191 17.53 18.32 21.13
CA ASN A 191 18.50 17.27 20.81
C ASN A 191 19.14 17.46 19.42
N ILE A 192 18.65 18.43 18.62
CA ILE A 192 19.17 18.69 17.28
C ILE A 192 20.43 19.55 17.38
N THR A 193 21.59 18.90 17.23
CA THR A 193 22.92 19.55 17.28
C THR A 193 23.46 19.97 15.92
N ASN A 194 22.89 19.47 14.82
CA ASN A 194 23.35 19.77 13.47
C ASN A 194 22.81 21.12 12.97
N GLU A 195 23.69 22.06 12.62
CA GLU A 195 23.32 23.40 12.16
C GLU A 195 22.36 23.40 10.97
N LYS A 196 22.52 22.45 10.03
CA LYS A 196 21.61 22.33 8.88
C LYS A 196 20.21 21.89 9.31
N ALA A 197 20.14 20.97 10.27
CA ALA A 197 18.88 20.48 10.82
C ALA A 197 18.17 21.56 11.67
N VAL A 198 18.92 22.34 12.44
CA VAL A 198 18.42 23.51 13.17
C VAL A 198 17.83 24.54 12.21
N LYS A 199 18.56 24.93 11.15
CA LYS A 199 18.07 25.85 10.12
C LYS A 199 16.81 25.33 9.42
N LEU A 200 16.74 24.02 9.18
CA LEU A 200 15.56 23.38 8.59
C LEU A 200 14.37 23.40 9.53
N GLN A 201 14.55 23.07 10.81
CA GLN A 201 13.49 23.10 11.82
C GLN A 201 12.97 24.52 12.05
N GLN A 202 13.85 25.52 12.09
CA GLN A 202 13.47 26.92 12.18
C GLN A 202 12.63 27.35 10.96
N LYS A 203 13.07 26.98 9.74
CA LYS A 203 12.28 27.23 8.51
C LYS A 203 10.92 26.53 8.54
N ASN A 204 10.87 25.30 9.03
CA ASN A 204 9.64 24.52 9.14
C ASN A 204 8.67 25.18 10.12
N LEU A 205 9.13 25.52 11.33
CA LEU A 205 8.31 26.24 12.33
C LEU A 205 7.84 27.59 11.81
N HIS A 206 8.72 28.39 11.22
CA HIS A 206 8.34 29.66 10.59
C HIS A 206 7.26 29.47 9.54
N THR A 207 7.36 28.42 8.71
CA THR A 207 6.37 28.12 7.68
C THR A 207 5.04 27.70 8.30
N GLN A 208 5.03 26.83 9.31
CA GLN A 208 3.81 26.41 10.01
C GLN A 208 3.08 27.58 10.69
N ILE A 209 3.83 28.48 11.34
CA ILE A 209 3.25 29.68 11.95
C ILE A 209 2.69 30.60 10.87
N LYS A 210 3.45 30.83 9.81
CA LYS A 210 3.03 31.67 8.67
C LYS A 210 1.76 31.11 8.04
N GLU A 211 1.69 29.80 7.80
CA GLU A 211 0.52 29.12 7.24
C GLU A 211 -0.70 29.28 8.14
N GLY A 212 -0.56 29.00 9.45
CA GLY A 212 -1.64 29.19 10.42
C GLY A 212 -2.13 30.63 10.50
N LEU A 213 -1.21 31.61 10.48
CA LEU A 213 -1.58 33.03 10.44
C LEU A 213 -2.25 33.42 9.12
N THR A 214 -1.81 32.90 7.97
CA THR A 214 -2.45 33.17 6.67
C THR A 214 -3.82 32.52 6.53
N GLU A 215 -4.08 31.43 7.25
CA GLU A 215 -5.40 30.80 7.30
C GLU A 215 -6.39 31.62 8.15
N VAL A 216 -5.92 32.19 9.27
CA VAL A 216 -6.71 33.10 10.12
C VAL A 216 -6.91 34.47 9.45
N ASN A 217 -5.88 35.00 8.80
CA ASN A 217 -5.89 36.30 8.12
C ASN A 217 -6.48 36.24 6.70
N LYS A 218 -7.14 35.13 6.35
CA LYS A 218 -7.79 34.91 5.06
C LYS A 218 -9.14 35.63 5.01
N GLU A 219 -9.15 36.91 5.39
CA GLU A 219 -10.26 37.79 5.07
C GLU A 219 -10.31 37.96 3.55
N VAL A 220 -11.33 37.33 2.98
CA VAL A 220 -11.92 37.46 1.64
C VAL A 220 -11.22 38.45 0.71
N VAL A 221 -10.20 37.99 -0.02
CA VAL A 221 -9.69 38.71 -1.20
C VAL A 221 -10.79 38.67 -2.27
N ASN A 222 -11.56 39.75 -2.35
CA ASN A 222 -12.63 39.90 -3.34
C ASN A 222 -12.02 40.20 -4.71
N PHE A 223 -12.11 39.23 -5.62
CA PHE A 223 -11.70 39.41 -7.01
C PHE A 223 -12.85 39.91 -7.88
N THR A 224 -12.51 40.76 -8.85
CA THR A 224 -13.42 41.19 -9.91
C THR A 224 -13.92 39.99 -10.72
N VAL A 225 -15.21 39.98 -11.08
CA VAL A 225 -15.90 38.87 -11.76
C VAL A 225 -15.17 38.39 -13.02
N ARG A 226 -14.63 39.33 -13.82
CA ARG A 226 -13.87 39.01 -15.05
C ARG A 226 -12.63 38.17 -14.78
N GLU A 227 -11.86 38.53 -13.75
CA GLU A 227 -10.66 37.78 -13.38
C GLU A 227 -10.98 36.40 -12.81
N ARG A 228 -12.11 36.29 -12.10
CA ARG A 228 -12.62 35.01 -11.59
C ARG A 228 -12.99 34.07 -12.73
N VAL A 229 -13.65 34.57 -13.79
CA VAL A 229 -14.01 33.78 -14.97
C VAL A 229 -12.76 33.31 -15.73
N VAL A 230 -11.79 34.19 -15.97
CA VAL A 230 -10.53 33.82 -16.66
C VAL A 230 -9.78 32.75 -15.88
N ARG A 231 -9.70 32.88 -14.54
CA ARG A 231 -9.06 31.86 -13.70
C ARG A 231 -9.79 30.53 -13.74
N ILE A 232 -11.12 30.52 -13.64
CA ILE A 232 -11.91 29.28 -13.75
C ILE A 232 -11.70 28.63 -15.12
N ALA A 233 -11.67 29.42 -16.20
CA ALA A 233 -11.41 28.90 -17.54
C ALA A 233 -10.02 28.27 -17.67
N MET A 234 -8.97 28.89 -17.10
CA MET A 234 -7.61 28.32 -17.08
C MET A 234 -7.55 27.01 -16.30
N HIS A 235 -8.24 26.92 -15.15
CA HIS A 235 -8.31 25.67 -14.38
C HIS A 235 -9.06 24.58 -15.14
N LEU A 236 -10.22 24.91 -15.73
CA LEU A 236 -10.98 23.95 -16.54
C LEU A 236 -10.16 23.44 -17.72
N LEU A 237 -9.44 24.33 -18.41
CA LEU A 237 -8.56 23.94 -19.51
C LEU A 237 -7.46 22.98 -19.04
N ALA A 238 -6.77 23.30 -17.95
CA ALA A 238 -5.72 22.45 -17.40
C ALA A 238 -6.26 21.09 -16.89
N TRP A 239 -7.48 21.05 -16.35
CA TRP A 239 -8.15 19.79 -16.01
C TRP A 239 -8.47 18.95 -17.25
N VAL A 240 -9.01 19.57 -18.30
CA VAL A 240 -9.26 18.90 -19.59
C VAL A 240 -7.97 18.35 -20.20
N VAL A 241 -6.89 19.15 -20.19
CA VAL A 241 -5.57 18.71 -20.67
C VAL A 241 -5.05 17.55 -19.81
N SER A 242 -5.16 17.62 -18.48
CA SER A 242 -4.70 16.53 -17.60
C SER A 242 -5.45 15.22 -17.82
N LEU A 243 -6.77 15.29 -17.99
CA LEU A 243 -7.60 14.13 -18.29
C LEU A 243 -7.29 13.58 -19.68
N GLY A 244 -7.12 14.45 -20.67
CA GLY A 244 -6.71 14.08 -22.02
C GLY A 244 -5.36 13.35 -22.05
N THR A 245 -4.37 13.85 -21.31
CA THR A 245 -3.06 13.19 -21.20
C THR A 245 -3.16 11.83 -20.53
N ALA A 246 -3.96 11.67 -19.47
CA ALA A 246 -4.17 10.39 -18.82
C ALA A 246 -4.83 9.36 -19.76
N VAL A 247 -5.91 9.75 -20.44
CA VAL A 247 -6.60 8.89 -21.41
C VAL A 247 -5.68 8.55 -22.59
N ALA A 248 -4.90 9.51 -23.10
CA ALA A 248 -3.92 9.29 -24.16
C ALA A 248 -2.82 8.32 -23.73
N ALA A 249 -2.34 8.40 -22.49
CA ALA A 249 -1.35 7.47 -21.95
C ALA A 249 -1.93 6.05 -21.84
N CYS A 250 -3.14 5.89 -21.28
CA CYS A 250 -3.81 4.59 -21.17
C CYS A 250 -4.07 3.95 -22.54
N THR A 251 -4.61 4.72 -23.48
CA THR A 251 -4.90 4.24 -24.85
C THR A 251 -3.62 3.95 -25.63
N GLY A 252 -2.57 4.77 -25.47
CA GLY A 252 -1.25 4.54 -26.05
C GLY A 252 -0.63 3.24 -25.57
N VAL A 253 -0.63 2.97 -24.26
CA VAL A 253 -0.14 1.72 -23.68
C VAL A 253 -0.98 0.52 -24.14
N TYR A 254 -2.30 0.66 -24.22
CA TYR A 254 -3.20 -0.40 -24.70
C TYR A 254 -2.95 -0.77 -26.17
N PHE A 255 -2.87 0.22 -27.05
CA PHE A 255 -2.59 0.02 -28.47
C PHE A 255 -1.19 -0.57 -28.69
N LEU A 256 -0.21 -0.05 -27.94
CA LEU A 256 1.16 -0.56 -27.93
C LEU A 256 1.22 -2.01 -27.45
N SER A 257 0.44 -2.39 -26.43
CA SER A 257 0.37 -3.76 -25.93
C SER A 257 -0.15 -4.73 -27.01
N ILE A 258 -1.25 -4.37 -27.68
CA ILE A 258 -1.85 -5.18 -28.75
C ILE A 258 -0.89 -5.34 -29.93
N ASN A 259 -0.36 -4.22 -30.43
CA ASN A 259 0.52 -4.25 -31.60
C ASN A 259 1.87 -4.88 -31.30
N ASN A 260 2.44 -4.65 -30.12
CA ASN A 260 3.71 -5.30 -29.75
C ASN A 260 3.54 -6.82 -29.67
N LEU A 261 2.43 -7.31 -29.12
CA LEU A 261 2.18 -8.75 -29.03
C LEU A 261 2.07 -9.38 -30.42
N GLU A 262 1.40 -8.72 -31.37
CA GLU A 262 1.18 -9.27 -32.71
C GLU A 262 2.40 -9.14 -33.64
N LEU A 263 3.12 -8.00 -33.60
CA LEU A 263 4.23 -7.72 -34.52
C LEU A 263 5.54 -8.40 -34.10
N PHE A 264 5.85 -8.47 -32.80
CA PHE A 264 7.11 -9.08 -32.32
C PHE A 264 7.04 -10.61 -32.20
N MET A 265 5.87 -11.19 -31.88
CA MET A 265 5.72 -12.66 -31.80
C MET A 265 5.81 -13.34 -33.17
N LYS A 266 5.55 -12.62 -34.26
CA LYS A 266 5.51 -13.17 -35.62
C LYS A 266 6.83 -13.03 -36.39
N GLY A 267 7.74 -12.15 -35.92
CA GLY A 267 8.93 -11.74 -36.67
C GLY A 267 10.29 -12.26 -36.18
N TYR A 268 10.38 -12.91 -35.01
CA TYR A 268 11.65 -13.33 -34.42
C TYR A 268 11.74 -14.83 -34.16
N SER A 269 12.79 -15.46 -34.69
CA SER A 269 13.08 -16.89 -34.56
C SER A 269 13.90 -17.26 -33.32
N ASN A 270 14.57 -16.29 -32.67
CA ASN A 270 15.53 -16.53 -31.60
C ASN A 270 14.93 -16.13 -30.23
N ASP A 271 15.00 -17.03 -29.24
CA ASP A 271 14.43 -16.83 -27.89
C ASP A 271 14.97 -15.58 -27.18
N LEU A 272 16.24 -15.23 -27.39
CA LEU A 272 16.88 -14.04 -26.80
C LEU A 272 16.24 -12.73 -27.27
N GLN A 273 15.76 -12.70 -28.52
CA GLN A 273 15.19 -11.52 -29.15
C GLN A 273 13.70 -11.37 -28.81
N ARG A 274 13.03 -12.50 -28.54
CA ARG A 274 11.69 -12.53 -27.97
C ARG A 274 11.69 -12.01 -26.52
N GLN A 275 12.71 -12.39 -25.74
CA GLN A 275 12.90 -11.91 -24.37
C GLN A 275 13.20 -10.40 -24.32
N SER A 276 14.02 -9.86 -25.23
CA SER A 276 14.28 -8.42 -25.28
C SER A 276 13.04 -7.60 -25.68
N ALA A 277 12.18 -8.13 -26.54
CA ALA A 277 10.91 -7.49 -26.91
C ALA A 277 9.95 -7.35 -25.70
N MET A 278 9.97 -8.29 -24.75
CA MET A 278 9.14 -8.21 -23.53
C MET A 278 9.51 -7.03 -22.62
N LEU A 279 10.73 -6.51 -22.72
CA LEU A 279 11.19 -5.37 -21.92
C LEU A 279 10.77 -4.01 -22.48
N VAL A 280 10.38 -3.95 -23.76
CA VAL A 280 10.01 -2.68 -24.44
C VAL A 280 8.79 -2.02 -23.79
N LEU A 281 7.75 -2.80 -23.48
CA LEU A 281 6.53 -2.28 -22.86
C LEU A 281 6.80 -1.72 -21.44
N PRO A 282 7.45 -2.44 -20.51
CA PRO A 282 7.85 -1.90 -19.21
C PRO A 282 8.71 -0.64 -19.30
N VAL A 283 9.65 -0.57 -20.25
CA VAL A 283 10.50 0.61 -20.45
C VAL A 283 9.66 1.82 -20.87
N ILE A 284 8.74 1.66 -21.81
CA ILE A 284 7.87 2.74 -22.26
C ILE A 284 6.92 3.17 -21.13
N VAL A 285 6.34 2.23 -20.40
CA VAL A 285 5.47 2.54 -19.25
C VAL A 285 6.25 3.27 -18.15
N SER A 286 7.48 2.84 -17.87
CA SER A 286 8.37 3.50 -16.89
C SER A 286 8.74 4.93 -17.34
N LEU A 287 9.02 5.12 -18.63
CA LEU A 287 9.30 6.43 -19.20
C LEU A 287 8.08 7.36 -19.11
N LEU A 288 6.90 6.86 -19.45
CA LEU A 288 5.64 7.60 -19.29
C LEU A 288 5.41 7.99 -17.84
N ASN A 289 5.55 7.05 -16.91
CA ASN A 289 5.37 7.31 -15.48
C ASN A 289 6.40 8.31 -14.93
N THR A 290 7.57 8.43 -15.57
CA THR A 290 8.58 9.44 -15.23
C THR A 290 8.24 10.81 -15.82
N LEU A 291 7.81 10.87 -17.08
CA LEU A 291 7.58 12.12 -17.81
C LEU A 291 6.29 12.84 -17.42
N ILE A 292 5.23 12.10 -17.13
CA ILE A 292 3.90 12.66 -16.85
C ILE A 292 3.91 13.55 -15.58
N PRO A 293 4.62 13.18 -14.49
CA PRO A 293 4.83 14.09 -13.36
C PRO A 293 5.46 15.43 -13.70
N PHE A 294 6.49 15.44 -14.56
CA PHE A 294 7.09 16.70 -15.01
C PHE A 294 6.10 17.54 -15.81
N PHE A 295 5.27 16.91 -16.64
CA PHE A 295 4.22 17.59 -17.40
C PHE A 295 3.14 18.21 -16.49
N PHE A 296 2.65 17.48 -15.48
CA PHE A 296 1.67 18.01 -14.53
C PHE A 296 2.24 19.12 -13.63
N SER A 297 3.51 19.01 -13.24
CA SER A 297 4.20 20.08 -12.52
C SER A 297 4.33 21.35 -13.37
N TRP A 298 4.59 21.21 -14.66
CA TRP A 298 4.64 22.34 -15.59
C TRP A 298 3.26 22.99 -15.76
N LEU A 299 2.20 22.19 -15.92
CA LEU A 299 0.82 22.69 -15.95
C LEU A 299 0.46 23.44 -14.66
N GLY A 300 0.89 22.95 -13.49
CA GLY A 300 0.68 23.62 -12.21
C GLY A 300 1.31 25.02 -12.13
N HIS A 301 2.45 25.24 -12.80
CA HIS A 301 3.08 26.56 -12.89
C HIS A 301 2.26 27.56 -13.72
N LEU A 302 1.53 27.07 -14.74
CA LEU A 302 0.66 27.90 -15.59
C LEU A 302 -0.61 28.36 -14.88
N GLU A 303 -1.10 27.58 -13.91
CA GLU A 303 -2.37 27.85 -13.22
C GLU A 303 -2.30 28.88 -12.07
N LYS A 304 -1.10 29.37 -11.70
CA LYS A 304 -0.86 30.40 -10.65
C LYS A 304 -1.87 30.30 -9.47
N PHE A 305 -1.79 29.23 -8.70
CA PHE A 305 -2.65 29.02 -7.54
C PHE A 305 -2.42 30.08 -6.45
N GLN A 306 -3.52 30.49 -5.80
CA GLN A 306 -3.50 31.53 -4.76
C GLN A 306 -2.95 31.02 -3.42
N THR A 307 -3.05 29.71 -3.17
CA THR A 307 -2.45 29.08 -1.98
C THR A 307 -1.56 27.91 -2.38
N PRO A 308 -0.36 27.79 -1.76
CA PRO A 308 0.54 26.68 -2.04
C PRO A 308 -0.11 25.32 -1.70
N GLY A 309 -0.99 25.27 -0.70
CA GLY A 309 -1.76 24.07 -0.36
C GLY A 309 -2.67 23.59 -1.49
N GLN A 310 -3.42 24.49 -2.15
CA GLN A 310 -4.28 24.10 -3.28
C GLN A 310 -3.49 23.55 -4.46
N HIS A 311 -2.33 24.13 -4.77
CA HIS A 311 -1.43 23.61 -5.81
C HIS A 311 -1.00 22.17 -5.50
N ILE A 312 -0.62 21.89 -4.24
CA ILE A 312 -0.21 20.55 -3.80
C ILE A 312 -1.39 19.56 -3.90
N TYR A 313 -2.58 19.91 -3.42
CA TYR A 313 -3.76 19.03 -3.48
C TYR A 313 -4.18 18.71 -4.92
N VAL A 314 -4.22 19.71 -5.80
CA VAL A 314 -4.58 19.51 -7.22
C VAL A 314 -3.54 18.64 -7.92
N THR A 315 -2.26 18.87 -7.65
CA THR A 315 -1.16 18.07 -8.20
C THR A 315 -1.25 16.61 -7.73
N ILE A 316 -1.50 16.36 -6.43
CA ILE A 316 -1.72 15.01 -5.89
C ILE A 316 -2.94 14.34 -6.53
N THR A 317 -4.02 15.09 -6.75
CA THR A 317 -5.23 14.54 -7.36
C THR A 317 -4.98 14.13 -8.81
N ARG A 318 -4.24 14.94 -9.58
CA ARG A 318 -3.81 14.60 -10.95
C ARG A 318 -2.91 13.38 -10.99
N TYR A 319 -2.05 13.20 -9.98
CA TYR A 319 -1.25 11.98 -9.85
C TYR A 319 -2.09 10.74 -9.59
N PHE A 320 -3.13 10.85 -8.76
CA PHE A 320 -4.00 9.71 -8.46
C PHE A 320 -4.90 9.32 -9.65
N LEU A 321 -5.21 10.26 -10.53
CA LEU A 321 -6.00 10.01 -11.74
C LEU A 321 -5.22 9.32 -12.86
N LEU A 322 -3.89 9.24 -12.76
CA LEU A 322 -3.02 8.58 -13.72
C LEU A 322 -2.81 7.10 -13.36
#